data_AF-A0A848YWU2-F1
#
_entry.id   AF-A0A848YWU2-F1
#
_cell.length_a   1.000
_cell.length_b   1.000
_cell.length_c   1.000
_cell.angle_alpha   90.00
_cell.angle_beta   90.00
_cell.angle_gamma   90.00
#
_symmetry.space_group_name_H-M   'P 1'
#
loop_
_entity.id
_entity.type
_entity.pdbx_description
1 polymer ?
#
loop_
_entity_poly.entity_id
_entity_poly.type
_entity_poly.pdbx_seq_one_letter_code
_entity_poly.pdbx_strand_id
1 'polypeptide(L)' 'MRLTNSGLELEEVIKKAMQDCVITNSEYEEIMKMANKDGMIDEHERSLLGQLQAMLGNGTLKRVKG' A
#
# COMPACT_ATOMS: atom_id res chain seq x y z
N MET A 1 -15.93 -1.80 11.80
CA MET A 1 -14.81 -2.11 10.88
C MET A 1 -13.82 -2.98 11.63
N ARG A 2 -13.57 -4.20 11.16
CA ARG A 2 -12.47 -5.04 11.66
C ARG A 2 -11.23 -4.60 10.87
N LEU A 3 -10.38 -3.77 11.47
CA LEU A 3 -9.05 -3.54 10.94
C LEU A 3 -8.29 -4.85 11.13
N THR A 4 -7.99 -5.53 10.03
CA THR A 4 -7.03 -6.63 10.01
C THR A 4 -5.65 -6.06 10.32
N ASN A 5 -4.78 -6.87 10.95
CA ASN A 5 -3.42 -6.40 11.25
C ASN A 5 -2.67 -6.01 9.96
N SER A 6 -3.00 -6.67 8.84
CA SER A 6 -2.49 -6.34 7.50
C SER A 6 -2.92 -4.96 7.01
N GLY A 7 -4.15 -4.52 7.29
CA GLY A 7 -4.63 -3.19 6.95
C GLY A 7 -3.87 -2.06 7.67
N LEU A 8 -3.48 -2.27 8.93
CA LEU A 8 -2.67 -1.31 9.69
C LEU A 8 -1.25 -1.18 9.14
N GLU A 9 -0.59 -2.31 8.84
CA GLU A 9 0.73 -2.30 8.20
C GLU A 9 0.66 -1.64 6.82
N LEU A 10 -0.40 -1.90 6.04
CA LEU A 10 -0.61 -1.25 4.74
C LEU A 10 -0.69 0.28 4.86
N GLU A 11 -1.45 0.75 5.85
CA GLU A 11 -1.62 2.18 6.10
C GLU A 11 -0.29 2.84 6.50
N GLU A 12 0.52 2.18 7.34
CA GLU A 12 1.84 2.67 7.71
C GLU A 12 2.77 2.80 6.50
N VAL A 13 2.83 1.78 5.64
CA VAL A 13 3.69 1.84 4.45
C VAL A 13 3.21 2.90 3.46
N ILE A 14 1.89 3.04 3.26
CA ILE A 14 1.33 4.11 2.44
C ILE A 14 1.69 5.49 3.02
N LYS A 15 1.52 5.69 4.33
CA LYS A 15 1.90 6.96 5.00
C LYS A 15 3.38 7.25 4.87
N LYS A 16 4.23 6.25 5.00
CA LYS A 16 5.68 6.39 4.85
C LYS A 16 6.04 6.76 3.41
N ALA A 17 5.48 6.05 2.43
CA ALA A 17 5.66 6.38 1.01
C ALA A 17 5.13 7.78 0.65
N MET A 18 4.06 8.24 1.33
CA MET A 18 3.56 9.62 1.20
C MET A 18 4.54 10.64 1.77
N GLN A 19 5.14 10.38 2.94
CA GLN A 19 6.17 11.25 3.51
C GLN A 19 7.41 11.31 2.63
N ASP A 20 7.86 10.15 2.14
CA ASP A 20 9.02 10.04 1.28
C ASP A 20 8.73 10.48 -0.17
N CYS A 21 7.45 10.68 -0.52
CA CYS A 21 6.93 10.91 -1.87
C CYS A 21 7.37 9.87 -2.90
N VAL A 22 7.88 8.73 -2.44
CA VAL A 22 8.56 7.71 -3.23
C VAL A 22 8.22 6.35 -2.62
N ILE A 23 8.00 5.36 -3.47
CA ILE A 23 7.88 3.96 -3.08
C ILE A 23 8.80 3.11 -3.94
N THR A 24 9.51 2.18 -3.34
CA THR A 24 10.33 1.22 -4.06
C THR A 24 9.50 0.04 -4.57
N ASN A 25 9.99 -0.65 -5.59
CA ASN A 25 9.39 -1.92 -6.04
C ASN A 25 9.28 -2.95 -4.90
N SER A 26 10.31 -3.04 -4.06
CA SER A 26 10.36 -3.97 -2.93
C SER A 26 9.24 -3.69 -1.94
N GLU A 27 9.07 -2.42 -1.53
CA GLU A 27 7.98 -2.00 -0.64
C GLU A 27 6.61 -2.24 -1.26
N TYR A 28 6.43 -1.94 -2.54
CA TYR A 28 5.17 -2.20 -3.25
C TYR A 28 4.82 -3.69 -3.28
N GLU A 29 5.80 -4.57 -3.53
CA GLU A 29 5.59 -6.01 -3.49
C GLU A 29 5.32 -6.52 -2.08
N GLU A 30 5.98 -5.94 -1.06
CA GLU A 30 5.73 -6.24 0.34
C GLU A 30 4.29 -5.90 0.73
N ILE A 31 3.80 -4.72 0.34
CA ILE A 31 2.40 -4.31 0.51
C ILE A 31 1.45 -5.32 -0.14
N MET A 32 1.71 -5.72 -1.39
CA MET A 32 0.87 -6.72 -2.07
C MET A 32 0.92 -8.09 -1.37
N LYS A 33 2.09 -8.51 -0.89
CA LYS A 33 2.23 -9.75 -0.11
C LYS A 33 1.50 -9.67 1.22
N MET A 34 1.57 -8.54 1.91
CA MET A 34 0.89 -8.32 3.19
C MET A 34 -0.63 -8.30 3.02
N ALA A 35 -1.15 -7.55 2.04
CA ALA A 35 -2.58 -7.54 1.71
C ALA A 35 -3.10 -8.93 1.31
N ASN A 36 -2.26 -9.77 0.72
CA ASN A 36 -2.66 -11.12 0.30
C ASN A 36 -2.23 -12.22 1.30
N LYS A 37 -1.66 -11.85 2.45
CA LYS A 37 -1.06 -12.79 3.41
C LYS A 37 -2.09 -13.72 4.04
N ASP A 38 -3.28 -13.20 4.29
CA ASP A 38 -4.39 -13.95 4.87
C ASP A 38 -5.24 -14.65 3.78
N GLY A 39 -4.80 -14.60 2.51
CA GLY A 39 -5.50 -15.18 1.36
C GLY A 39 -6.82 -14.48 1.00
N MET A 40 -7.16 -13.39 1.69
CA MET A 40 -8.33 -12.57 1.47
C MET A 40 -7.93 -11.10 1.55
N ILE A 41 -8.19 -10.36 0.46
CA ILE A 41 -8.13 -8.91 0.45
C ILE A 41 -9.50 -8.39 0.87
N ASP A 42 -9.57 -7.73 2.02
CA ASP A 42 -10.81 -7.13 2.49
C ASP A 42 -11.16 -5.83 1.73
N GLU A 43 -12.36 -5.29 1.95
CA GLU A 43 -12.81 -4.06 1.28
C GLU A 43 -11.94 -2.83 1.64
N HIS A 44 -11.36 -2.83 2.83
CA HIS A 44 -10.52 -1.75 3.33
C HIS A 44 -9.13 -1.78 2.68
N GLU A 45 -8.49 -2.94 2.61
CA GLU A 45 -7.23 -3.18 1.91
C GLU A 45 -7.36 -2.87 0.42
N ARG A 46 -8.48 -3.28 -0.20
CA ARG A 46 -8.77 -2.93 -1.60
C ARG A 46 -8.86 -1.42 -1.80
N SER A 47 -9.50 -0.70 -0.88
CA SER A 47 -9.57 0.76 -0.92
C SER A 47 -8.20 1.40 -0.75
N LEU A 48 -7.37 0.90 0.17
CA LEU A 48 -6.01 1.40 0.40
C LEU A 48 -5.09 1.15 -0.81
N LEU A 49 -5.14 -0.05 -1.40
CA LEU A 49 -4.42 -0.37 -2.64
C LEU A 49 -4.87 0.50 -3.80
N GLY A 50 -6.18 0.77 -3.90
CA GLY A 50 -6.75 1.68 -4.88
C GLY A 50 -6.25 3.11 -4.71
N GLN A 51 -6.18 3.60 -3.47
CA GLN A 51 -5.59 4.91 -3.16
C GLN A 51 -4.11 4.95 -3.52
N LEU A 52 -3.32 3.94 -3.13
CA LEU A 52 -1.90 3.86 -3.48
C LEU A 52 -1.69 3.90 -5.00
N GLN A 53 -2.46 3.13 -5.77
CA GLN A 53 -2.41 3.19 -7.24
C GLN A 53 -2.85 4.55 -7.81
N ALA A 54 -3.89 5.16 -7.25
CA ALA A 54 -4.33 6.49 -7.67
C ALA A 54 -3.25 7.55 -7.41
N MET A 55 -2.53 7.45 -6.29
CA MET A 55 -1.41 8.33 -5.94
C MET A 55 -0.18 8.12 -6.82
N LEU A 56 0.07 6.89 -7.26
CA LEU A 56 1.07 6.59 -8.28
C LEU A 56 0.66 7.17 -9.65
N GLY A 57 -0.61 7.03 -10.02
CA GLY A 57 -1.14 7.51 -11.29
C GLY A 57 -1.23 9.04 -11.39
N ASN A 58 -1.52 9.72 -10.28
CA ASN A 58 -1.59 11.18 -10.23
C ASN A 58 -0.21 11.85 -10.01
N GLY A 59 0.84 11.07 -9.76
CA GLY A 59 2.21 11.57 -9.56
C GLY A 59 2.53 12.10 -8.17
N THR A 60 1.61 11.96 -7.20
CA THR A 60 1.87 12.27 -5.78
C THR A 60 2.90 11.33 -5.18
N LEU A 61 2.91 10.08 -5.66
CA LEU A 61 3.85 9.05 -5.27
C LEU A 61 4.68 8.64 -6.49
N LYS A 62 6.01 8.57 -6.35
CA LYS A 62 6.87 8.06 -7.43
C LYS A 62 7.30 6.63 -7.15
N ARG A 63 6.99 5.73 -8.07
CA ARG A 63 7.54 4.38 -8.03
C ARG A 63 8.97 4.39 -8.57
N VAL A 64 9.93 4.04 -7.73
CA VAL A 64 11.35 3.89 -8.11
C VAL A 64 11.74 2.42 -8.10
N LYS A 65 12.72 2.06 -8.93
CA LYS A 65 13.41 0.77 -8.80
C LYS A 65 14.28 0.86 -7.56
N GLY A 66 13.83 0.21 -6.48
CA GLY A 66 14.68 -0.09 -5.31
C GLY A 66 15.62 -1.23 -5.63
#